data_AF-A0A6M3LY06-F1
#
_entry.id   AF-A0A6M3LY06-F1
#
_cell.length_a   1.000
_cell.length_b   1.000
_cell.length_c   1.000
_cell.angle_alpha   90.00
_cell.angle_beta   90.00
_cell.angle_gamma   90.00
#
_symmetry.space_group_name_H-M   'P 1'
#
loop_
_entity.id
_entity.type
_entity.pdbx_description
1 polymer ?
#
loop_
_entity_poly.entity_id
_entity_poly.type
_entity_poly.pdbx_seq_one_letter_code
_entity_poly.pdbx_strand_id
1 'polypeptide(L)'
;MISVHMISRFNPITRPDFKCPVCGGIRFTYLAPFGGLWCDKCNAQIEVMETCDGPSKVCVRVYSKHCHRKEWREAFERASTVIWEDDDEIRWMKVRGSEVIYD
;
A
#
# COMPACT_ATOMS: atom_id res chain seq x y z
N MET A 1 3.97 2.95 19.23
CA MET A 1 3.23 4.10 18.68
C MET A 1 4.05 4.59 17.50
N ILE A 2 3.74 4.13 16.28
CA ILE A 2 4.46 4.57 15.08
C ILE A 2 3.71 5.79 14.58
N SER A 3 4.14 6.97 15.03
CA SER A 3 3.76 8.22 14.39
C SER A 3 4.24 8.15 12.95
N VAL A 4 3.34 8.31 11.99
CA VAL A 4 3.69 8.55 10.58
C VAL A 4 4.22 9.99 10.48
N HIS A 5 5.29 10.30 11.18
CA HIS A 5 6.23 11.30 10.70
C HIS A 5 6.92 10.60 9.55
N MET A 6 6.67 11.02 8.31
CA MET A 6 7.29 10.54 7.07
C MET A 6 8.60 9.79 7.37
N ILE A 7 8.48 8.47 7.51
CA ILE A 7 9.55 7.59 7.97
C ILE A 7 10.41 7.32 6.73
N SER A 8 10.80 8.34 5.97
CA SER A 8 11.39 8.25 4.64
C SER A 8 11.26 9.63 3.99
N ARG A 9 12.28 10.10 3.27
CA ARG A 9 12.15 11.30 2.40
C ARG A 9 11.20 11.04 1.23
N PHE A 10 11.00 9.77 0.91
CA PHE A 10 10.18 9.28 -0.18
C PHE A 10 8.78 8.87 0.31
N ASN A 11 7.77 9.56 -0.21
CA ASN A 11 6.37 9.23 0.03
C ASN A 11 5.82 8.47 -1.19
N PRO A 12 5.56 7.16 -1.12
CA PRO A 12 5.17 6.39 -2.30
C PRO A 12 3.82 6.85 -2.87
N ILE A 13 2.93 7.43 -2.06
CA ILE A 13 1.60 7.83 -2.54
C ILE A 13 1.60 9.11 -3.39
N THR A 14 2.68 9.88 -3.37
CA THR A 14 2.81 11.06 -4.23
C THR A 14 3.26 10.69 -5.64
N ARG A 15 3.65 9.42 -5.87
CA ARG A 15 3.98 8.94 -7.22
C ARG A 15 2.71 8.86 -8.08
N PRO A 16 2.75 9.30 -9.36
CA PRO A 16 1.58 9.25 -10.26
C PRO A 16 1.08 7.83 -10.56
N ASP A 17 1.95 6.83 -10.48
CA ASP A 17 1.64 5.41 -10.74
C ASP A 17 1.15 4.67 -9.49
N PHE A 18 1.19 5.29 -8.30
CA PHE A 18 0.70 4.67 -7.08
C PHE A 18 -0.83 4.61 -7.05
N LYS A 19 -1.34 3.39 -7.29
CA LYS A 19 -2.77 3.07 -7.26
C LYS A 19 -3.04 2.05 -6.18
N CYS A 20 -4.19 2.16 -5.52
CA CYS A 20 -4.66 1.14 -4.59
C CYS A 20 -4.77 -0.21 -5.34
N PRO A 21 -4.00 -1.24 -4.99
CA PRO A 21 -3.99 -2.50 -5.73
C PRO A 21 -5.31 -3.26 -5.62
N VAL A 22 -6.19 -2.87 -4.67
CA VAL A 22 -7.49 -3.51 -4.46
C VAL A 22 -8.56 -2.98 -5.42
N CYS A 23 -8.56 -1.67 -5.72
CA CYS A 23 -9.68 -1.04 -6.43
C CYS A 23 -9.29 0.00 -7.50
N GLY A 24 -7.98 0.19 -7.73
CA GLY A 24 -7.42 1.17 -8.65
C GLY A 24 -7.59 2.63 -8.22
N GLY A 25 -8.02 2.90 -6.98
CA GLY A 25 -8.19 4.25 -6.47
C GLY A 25 -6.87 5.00 -6.30
N ILE A 26 -6.89 6.32 -6.51
CA ILE A 26 -5.71 7.21 -6.46
C ILE A 26 -5.78 8.24 -5.32
N ARG A 27 -6.85 8.20 -4.51
CA ARG A 27 -7.02 9.10 -3.37
C ARG A 27 -6.89 8.32 -2.08
N PHE A 28 -6.18 8.91 -1.13
CA PHE A 28 -5.82 8.28 0.13
C PHE A 28 -5.94 9.27 1.29
N THR A 29 -6.45 8.77 2.41
CA THR A 29 -6.64 9.53 3.65
C THR A 29 -5.63 9.06 4.69
N TYR A 30 -4.87 10.01 5.24
CA TYR A 30 -4.03 9.76 6.40
C TYR A 30 -4.87 9.71 7.68
N LEU A 31 -4.71 8.64 8.44
CA LEU A 31 -5.31 8.48 9.76
C LEU A 31 -4.36 9.04 10.81
N ALA A 32 -4.37 10.36 10.94
CA ALA A 32 -3.72 11.05 12.05
C ALA A 32 -4.61 11.01 13.31
N PRO A 33 -4.03 10.91 14.53
CA PRO A 33 -2.61 10.76 14.87
C PRO A 33 -2.13 9.30 14.91
N PHE A 34 -3.01 8.33 14.72
CA PHE A 34 -2.77 6.91 15.06
C PHE A 34 -1.83 6.18 14.11
N GLY A 35 -1.48 6.80 12.97
CA GLY A 35 -0.56 6.23 12.00
C GLY A 35 -1.27 5.21 11.13
N GLY A 36 -1.61 5.62 9.91
CA GLY A 36 -2.28 4.76 8.97
C GLY A 36 -2.65 5.53 7.72
N LEU A 37 -2.83 4.82 6.63
CA LEU A 37 -3.20 5.38 5.35
C LEU A 37 -4.29 4.51 4.76
N TRP A 38 -5.43 5.08 4.40
CA TRP A 38 -6.55 4.33 3.82
C TRP A 38 -6.81 4.78 2.39
N CYS A 39 -7.24 3.86 1.53
CA CYS A 39 -7.80 4.22 0.24
C CYS A 39 -9.25 4.73 0.41
N ASP A 40 -9.53 5.95 -0.06
CA ASP A 40 -10.85 6.59 0.08
C ASP A 40 -11.98 5.82 -0.61
N LYS A 41 -11.65 5.06 -1.67
CA LYS A 41 -12.65 4.36 -2.51
C LYS A 41 -13.10 3.04 -1.91
N CYS A 42 -12.19 2.29 -1.28
CA CYS A 42 -12.48 0.92 -0.83
C CYS A 42 -12.20 0.67 0.65
N ASN A 43 -11.57 1.60 1.37
CA ASN A 43 -11.09 1.47 2.75
C ASN A 43 -10.03 0.38 2.95
N ALA A 44 -9.24 0.09 1.91
CA ALA A 44 -8.04 -0.71 2.08
C ALA A 44 -7.06 0.02 2.99
N GLN A 45 -6.57 -0.66 4.03
CA GLN A 45 -5.53 -0.15 4.91
C GLN A 45 -4.17 -0.30 4.23
N ILE A 46 -3.36 0.75 4.26
CA ILE A 46 -2.04 0.84 3.66
C ILE A 46 -1.04 1.15 4.79
N GLU A 47 0.02 0.37 4.84
CA GLU A 47 1.16 0.56 5.72
C GLU A 47 2.40 0.84 4.86
N VAL A 48 3.12 1.90 5.19
CA VAL A 48 4.39 2.27 4.57
C VAL A 48 5.47 2.19 5.64
N MET A 49 6.52 1.43 5.39
CA MET A 49 7.61 1.15 6.33
C MET A 49 8.96 1.42 5.68
N GLU A 50 9.93 1.90 6.45
CA GLU A 50 11.33 1.94 6.02
C GLU A 50 11.87 0.54 5.78
N THR A 51 12.84 0.47 4.87
CA THR A 51 13.71 -0.68 4.72
C THR A 51 15.08 -0.36 5.31
N CYS A 52 15.90 -1.40 5.54
CA CYS A 52 17.28 -1.21 5.99
C CYS A 52 18.21 -0.61 4.92
N ASP A 53 17.76 -0.51 3.67
CA ASP A 53 18.58 -0.10 2.53
C ASP A 53 18.62 1.43 2.32
N GLY A 54 17.99 2.19 3.21
CA GLY A 54 18.05 3.65 3.24
C GLY A 54 16.73 4.36 2.90
N PRO A 55 16.74 5.71 2.91
CA PRO A 55 15.53 6.52 2.89
C PRO A 55 14.83 6.63 1.52
N SER A 56 15.44 6.11 0.45
CA SER A 56 14.86 6.09 -0.91
C SER A 56 14.16 4.76 -1.23
N LYS A 57 14.01 3.87 -0.23
CA LYS A 57 13.38 2.56 -0.40
C LYS A 57 12.41 2.26 0.73
N VAL A 58 11.16 1.99 0.37
CA VAL A 58 10.08 1.69 1.33
C VAL A 58 9.42 0.35 1.02
N CYS A 59 8.96 -0.33 2.07
CA CYS A 59 8.06 -1.46 1.93
C CYS A 59 6.62 -0.98 2.12
N VAL A 60 5.74 -1.35 1.19
CA VAL A 60 4.32 -1.02 1.27
C VAL A 60 3.51 -2.30 1.41
N ARG A 61 2.57 -2.32 2.35
CA ARG A 61 1.59 -3.40 2.52
C ARG A 61 0.19 -2.83 2.46
N VAL A 62 -0.71 -3.53 1.78
CA VAL A 62 -2.11 -3.17 1.62
C VAL A 62 -2.98 -4.33 2.06
N TYR A 63 -3.89 -4.08 2.99
CA TYR A 63 -4.81 -5.08 3.54
C TYR A 63 -6.23 -4.79 3.07
N SER A 64 -6.89 -5.80 2.51
CA SER A 64 -8.24 -5.69 1.96
C SER A 64 -9.33 -6.21 2.90
N LYS A 65 -8.95 -6.75 4.06
CA LYS A 65 -9.84 -7.47 4.99
C LYS A 65 -11.09 -6.66 5.35
N HIS A 66 -10.99 -5.35 5.42
CA HIS A 66 -12.05 -4.44 5.84
C HIS A 66 -12.70 -3.64 4.70
N CYS A 67 -12.39 -3.95 3.44
CA CYS A 67 -12.91 -3.19 2.32
C CYS A 67 -14.45 -3.32 2.16
N HIS A 68 -15.14 -2.21 1.87
CA HIS A 68 -16.61 -2.18 1.77
C HIS A 68 -17.16 -2.65 0.41
N ARG A 69 -16.34 -2.64 -0.65
CA ARG A 69 -16.73 -3.08 -2.02
C ARG A 69 -16.13 -4.43 -2.37
N LYS A 70 -16.25 -5.41 -1.48
CA LYS A 70 -15.83 -6.78 -1.78
C LYS A 70 -16.80 -7.39 -2.79
N GLU A 71 -16.50 -7.30 -4.07
CA GLU A 71 -16.88 -8.36 -5.00
C GLU A 71 -15.88 -9.50 -4.73
N TRP A 72 -16.26 -10.40 -3.82
CA TRP A 72 -15.39 -11.31 -3.06
C TRP A 72 -14.60 -12.35 -3.88
N ARG A 73 -14.66 -12.34 -5.22
CA ARG A 73 -13.95 -13.33 -6.05
C ARG A 73 -12.52 -12.93 -6.42
N GLU A 74 -12.17 -11.64 -6.33
CA GLU A 74 -10.87 -11.14 -6.82
C GLU A 74 -10.04 -10.40 -5.75
N ALA A 75 -10.61 -10.13 -4.57
CA ALA A 75 -9.91 -9.43 -3.50
C ALA A 75 -8.90 -10.36 -2.80
N PHE A 76 -7.64 -10.25 -3.18
CA PHE A 76 -6.52 -10.79 -2.41
C PHE A 76 -6.56 -10.25 -0.97
N GLU A 77 -6.12 -11.05 0.01
CA GLU A 77 -6.11 -10.67 1.43
C GLU A 77 -5.12 -9.54 1.71
N ARG A 78 -3.95 -9.62 1.04
CA ARG A 78 -2.86 -8.66 1.19
C ARG A 78 -2.13 -8.47 -0.13
N ALA A 79 -1.80 -7.22 -0.46
CA ALA A 79 -0.80 -6.90 -1.48
C ALA A 79 0.43 -6.31 -0.80
N SER A 80 1.61 -6.62 -1.27
CA SER A 80 2.87 -6.09 -0.75
C SER A 80 3.81 -5.76 -1.89
N THR A 81 4.61 -4.73 -1.70
CA THR A 81 5.66 -4.34 -2.65
C THR A 81 6.81 -3.66 -1.90
N VAL A 82 7.92 -3.55 -2.59
CA VAL A 82 9.07 -2.75 -2.21
C VAL A 82 9.24 -1.74 -3.34
N ILE A 83 9.30 -0.46 -3.00
CA ILE A 83 9.35 0.63 -3.96
C ILE A 83 10.63 1.43 -3.70
N TRP A 84 11.46 1.54 -4.72
CA TRP A 84 12.52 2.52 -4.80
C TRP A 84 12.00 3.83 -5.38
N GLU A 85 12.57 4.94 -4.94
CA GLU A 85 12.21 6.28 -5.41
C GLU A 85 12.31 6.40 -6.93
N ASP A 86 13.29 5.73 -7.55
CA ASP A 86 13.62 5.72 -8.97
C ASP A 86 13.07 4.51 -9.75
N ASP A 87 12.22 3.66 -9.15
CA ASP A 87 11.58 2.57 -9.88
C ASP A 87 10.75 3.11 -11.06
N ASP A 88 10.89 2.49 -12.24
CA ASP A 88 10.11 2.83 -13.44
C ASP A 88 8.62 2.51 -13.26
N GLU A 89 8.29 1.45 -12.52
CA GLU A 89 6.92 1.02 -12.25
C GLU A 89 6.80 0.30 -10.90
N ILE A 90 5.62 0.41 -10.27
CA ILE A 90 5.30 -0.32 -9.04
C ILE A 90 4.67 -1.67 -9.38
N ARG A 91 5.35 -2.76 -9.01
CA ARG A 91 4.81 -4.13 -9.12
C ARG A 91 4.33 -4.67 -7.78
N TRP A 92 3.24 -5.41 -7.79
CA TRP A 92 2.63 -5.93 -6.56
C TRP A 92 2.72 -7.44 -6.46
N MET A 93 3.04 -7.91 -5.26
CA MET A 93 2.83 -9.31 -4.87
C MET A 93 1.53 -9.39 -4.06
N LYS A 94 0.55 -10.12 -4.56
CA LYS A 94 -0.77 -10.33 -3.96
C LYS A 94 -0.87 -11.73 -3.36
N VAL A 95 -1.51 -11.85 -2.20
CA VAL A 95 -1.72 -13.13 -1.50
C VAL A 95 -3.21 -13.40 -1.34
N ARG A 96 -3.65 -14.59 -1.74
CA ARG A 96 -5.04 -15.07 -1.63
C ARG A 96 -5.03 -16.50 -1.07
N GLY A 97 -5.33 -16.68 0.22
CA GLY A 97 -5.10 -17.96 0.89
C GLY A 97 -3.63 -18.39 0.78
N SER A 98 -3.38 -19.57 0.20
CA SER A 98 -2.02 -20.08 -0.07
C SER A 98 -1.45 -19.65 -1.43
N GLU A 99 -2.23 -18.95 -2.26
CA GLU A 99 -1.82 -18.51 -3.59
C GLU A 99 -1.07 -17.17 -3.53
N VAL A 100 0.01 -17.08 -4.30
CA VAL A 100 0.77 -15.84 -4.52
C VAL A 100 0.65 -15.46 -5.98
N ILE A 101 0.20 -14.23 -6.25
CA ILE A 101 -0.01 -13.67 -7.59
C ILE A 101 0.91 -12.46 -7.75
N TYR A 102 1.60 -12.37 -8.88
CA TYR A 102 2.44 -11.22 -9.21
C TYR A 102 1.78 -10.42 -10.32
N ASP A 103 1.75 -9.10 -10.15
CA ASP A 103 1.42 -8.15 -11.22
C ASP A 103 2.66 -7.86 -12.10
#